data_AF-A0AAE0CZ26-F1
#
_entry.id   AF-A0AAE0CZ26-F1
#
_cell.length_a   1.000
_cell.length_b   1.000
_cell.length_c   1.000
_cell.angle_alpha   90.00
_cell.angle_beta   90.00
_cell.angle_gamma   90.00
#
_symmetry.space_group_name_H-M   'P 1'
#
loop_
_entity.id
_entity.type
_entity.pdbx_description
1 polymer ?
#
loop_
_entity_poly.entity_id
_entity_poly.type
_entity_poly.pdbx_seq_one_letter_code
_entity_poly.pdbx_strand_id
1 'polypeptide(L)'
;MIFIHSFIVSLAALGASAAPAPQTSGTPDAPAEDRCSGVTCPENSYCKVFDFRLEKPVACQANGTVSEESQACGSVICPVGTTCCNSSCGVCAKPEESCLQWVC
;
A
#
# COMPACT_ATOMS: atom_id res chain seq x y z
N MET A 1 52.08 -47.37 6.74
CA MET A 1 50.64 -47.06 6.92
C MET A 1 50.45 -45.60 6.52
N ILE A 2 50.02 -45.37 5.29
CA ILE A 2 49.74 -44.06 4.69
C ILE A 2 48.41 -43.55 5.26
N PHE A 3 48.40 -42.36 5.86
CA PHE A 3 47.16 -41.59 6.05
C PHE A 3 47.45 -40.12 5.77
N ILE A 4 47.29 -39.80 4.48
CA ILE A 4 47.21 -38.44 3.96
C ILE A 4 45.78 -37.98 4.28
N HIS A 5 45.62 -37.03 5.20
CA HIS A 5 44.39 -36.26 5.32
C HIS A 5 44.74 -34.78 5.25
N SER A 6 44.46 -34.23 4.08
CA SER A 6 44.52 -32.84 3.69
C SER A 6 43.78 -31.95 4.69
N PHE A 7 44.52 -31.09 5.40
CA PHE A 7 43.93 -29.94 6.08
C PHE A 7 44.29 -28.69 5.27
N ILE A 8 43.39 -28.32 4.35
CA ILE A 8 43.40 -27.02 3.69
C ILE A 8 42.82 -26.02 4.69
N VAL A 9 43.68 -25.18 5.26
CA VAL A 9 43.28 -24.06 6.12
C VAL A 9 42.96 -22.87 5.22
N SER A 10 41.67 -22.66 4.97
CA SER A 10 41.16 -21.52 4.21
C SER A 10 41.29 -20.23 5.02
N LEU A 11 41.92 -19.22 4.43
CA LEU A 11 42.02 -17.86 4.93
C LEU A 11 40.63 -17.25 5.18
N ALA A 12 40.35 -16.85 6.41
CA ALA A 12 39.26 -15.94 6.72
C ALA A 12 39.69 -14.51 6.41
N ALA A 13 39.21 -13.95 5.30
CA ALA A 13 39.30 -12.53 5.02
C ALA A 13 38.40 -11.77 6.02
N LEU A 14 39.01 -10.96 6.87
CA LEU A 14 38.31 -9.96 7.69
C LEU A 14 37.80 -8.85 6.76
N GLY A 15 36.61 -9.05 6.20
CA GLY A 15 35.83 -8.00 5.57
C GLY A 15 35.30 -7.05 6.64
N ALA A 16 35.79 -5.81 6.64
CA ALA A 16 35.24 -4.72 7.42
C ALA A 16 33.83 -4.39 6.93
N SER A 17 32.81 -4.95 7.58
CA SER A 17 31.42 -4.54 7.36
C SER A 17 31.16 -3.28 8.17
N ALA A 18 31.36 -2.12 7.54
CA ALA A 18 30.73 -0.88 8.00
C ALA A 18 29.22 -1.10 7.94
N ALA A 19 28.61 -1.37 9.09
CA ALA A 19 27.17 -1.48 9.20
C ALA A 19 26.55 -0.15 8.72
N PRO A 20 25.62 -0.16 7.76
CA PRO A 20 24.78 0.99 7.52
C PRO A 20 24.00 1.32 8.80
N ALA A 21 23.74 2.61 9.02
CA ALA A 21 22.97 3.16 10.13
C ALA A 21 21.73 2.32 10.47
N PRO A 22 21.29 2.30 11.75
CA PRO A 22 20.06 1.62 12.13
C PRO A 22 18.92 2.19 11.29
N GLN A 23 18.46 1.39 10.33
CA GLN A 23 17.23 1.64 9.61
C GLN A 23 16.16 1.59 10.68
N THR A 24 15.63 2.76 11.04
CA THR A 24 14.40 2.93 11.81
C THR A 24 13.41 1.93 11.25
N SER A 25 13.24 0.82 11.95
CA SER A 25 12.25 -0.20 11.64
C SER A 25 10.91 0.31 12.12
N GLY A 26 10.46 1.42 11.54
CA GLY A 26 9.04 1.63 11.36
C GLY A 26 8.70 0.79 10.15
N THR A 27 8.19 -0.42 10.37
CA THR A 27 7.44 -1.13 9.32
C THR A 27 6.21 -0.27 9.03
N PRO A 28 6.07 0.37 7.86
CA PRO A 28 4.78 0.93 7.47
C PRO A 28 3.91 -0.25 7.03
N ASP A 29 2.77 -0.42 7.69
CA ASP A 29 1.59 -1.22 7.29
C ASP A 29 1.70 -2.18 6.08
N ALA A 30 2.30 -3.36 6.28
CA ALA A 30 2.15 -4.47 5.34
C ALA A 30 0.89 -5.30 5.68
N PRO A 31 -0.32 -4.77 5.38
CA PRO A 31 -1.28 -5.44 4.50
C PRO A 31 -2.07 -4.50 3.57
N ALA A 32 -1.81 -3.18 3.59
CA ALA A 32 -2.49 -2.21 2.73
C ALA A 32 -1.92 -2.14 1.30
N GLU A 33 -0.63 -2.45 1.16
CA GLU A 33 0.14 -2.33 -0.09
C GLU A 33 -0.39 -3.24 -1.21
N ASP A 34 -0.83 -4.46 -0.89
CA ASP A 34 -1.36 -5.42 -1.89
C ASP A 34 -2.72 -4.96 -2.47
N ARG A 35 -3.58 -4.38 -1.64
CA ARG A 35 -4.93 -3.95 -2.04
C ARG A 35 -4.92 -2.64 -2.85
N CYS A 36 -3.86 -1.84 -2.70
CA CYS A 36 -3.67 -0.61 -3.47
C CYS A 36 -3.00 -0.85 -4.83
N SER A 37 -2.61 -2.08 -5.15
CA SER A 37 -2.02 -2.43 -6.44
C SER A 37 -3.01 -2.16 -7.57
N GLY A 38 -2.60 -1.34 -8.56
CA GLY A 38 -3.44 -0.94 -9.69
C GLY A 38 -4.46 0.16 -9.40
N VAL A 39 -4.47 0.75 -8.20
CA VAL A 39 -5.31 1.90 -7.86
C VAL A 39 -4.61 3.19 -8.28
N THR A 40 -5.20 3.91 -9.21
CA THR A 40 -4.72 5.25 -9.62
C THR A 40 -5.49 6.32 -8.87
N CYS A 41 -4.79 7.08 -8.03
CA CYS A 41 -5.36 8.22 -7.29
C CYS A 41 -5.03 9.55 -7.98
N PRO A 42 -5.90 10.57 -7.84
CA PRO A 42 -5.63 11.91 -8.37
C PRO A 42 -4.43 12.57 -7.66
N GLU A 43 -3.89 13.64 -8.26
CA GLU A 43 -2.72 14.34 -7.71
C GLU A 43 -2.93 14.81 -6.27
N ASN A 44 -1.86 14.79 -5.47
CA ASN A 44 -1.90 15.10 -4.04
C ASN A 44 -2.84 14.21 -3.21
N SER A 45 -3.08 12.97 -3.66
CA SER A 45 -3.77 11.95 -2.88
C SER A 45 -3.05 10.60 -2.99
N TYR A 46 -3.29 9.71 -2.03
CA TYR A 46 -2.66 8.39 -1.98
C TYR A 46 -3.69 7.31 -1.68
N CYS A 47 -3.44 6.10 -2.19
CA CYS A 47 -4.32 4.97 -1.93
C CYS A 47 -4.22 4.55 -0.46
N LYS A 48 -5.38 4.27 0.14
CA LYS A 48 -5.49 3.76 1.50
C LYS A 48 -6.67 2.78 1.60
N VAL A 49 -6.51 1.78 2.45
CA VAL A 49 -7.59 0.88 2.86
C VAL A 49 -8.43 1.58 3.93
N PHE A 50 -9.74 1.69 3.70
CA PHE A 50 -10.68 2.26 4.64
C PHE A 50 -11.55 1.16 5.26
N ASP A 51 -11.85 1.29 6.55
CA ASP A 51 -12.67 0.32 7.28
C ASP A 51 -14.02 0.97 7.64
N PHE A 52 -14.90 1.09 6.64
CA PHE A 52 -16.26 1.63 6.82
C PHE A 52 -17.26 0.55 7.25
N ARG A 53 -16.87 -0.38 8.14
CA ARG A 53 -17.65 -1.60 8.46
C ARG A 53 -17.97 -2.51 7.25
N LEU A 54 -17.37 -2.23 6.11
CA LEU A 54 -17.37 -3.06 4.90
C LEU A 54 -16.10 -3.89 4.85
N GLU A 55 -16.00 -4.81 3.88
CA GLU A 55 -14.81 -5.62 3.59
C GLU A 55 -13.66 -4.72 3.05
N LYS A 56 -13.14 -3.84 3.91
CA LYS A 56 -11.92 -3.02 3.73
C LYS A 56 -11.76 -2.43 2.32
N PRO A 57 -12.69 -1.59 1.83
CA PRO A 57 -12.56 -0.98 0.51
C PRO A 57 -11.34 -0.06 0.41
N VAL A 58 -10.70 -0.04 -0.75
CA VAL A 58 -9.62 0.91 -1.07
C VAL A 58 -10.20 2.15 -1.72
N ALA A 59 -9.68 3.31 -1.32
CA ALA A 59 -9.98 4.60 -1.95
C ALA A 59 -8.78 5.54 -1.81
N CYS A 60 -8.91 6.79 -2.25
CA CYS A 60 -7.85 7.78 -2.18
C CYS A 60 -8.05 8.71 -0.99
N GLN A 61 -7.03 8.87 -0.15
CA GLN A 61 -6.97 9.88 0.90
C GLN A 61 -6.23 11.12 0.40
N ALA A 62 -6.79 12.30 0.62
CA ALA A 62 -6.12 13.56 0.31
C ALA A 62 -4.85 13.75 1.18
N ASN A 63 -3.79 14.27 0.59
CA ASN A 63 -2.57 14.75 1.25
C ASN A 63 -2.38 16.26 1.04
N GLY A 64 -3.47 17.00 0.88
CA GLY A 64 -3.47 18.43 0.55
C GLY A 64 -4.69 18.82 -0.28
N THR A 65 -4.53 19.86 -1.09
CA THR A 65 -5.54 20.27 -2.07
C THR A 65 -5.51 19.32 -3.26
N VAL A 66 -6.64 18.65 -3.51
CA VAL A 66 -6.84 17.77 -4.67
C VAL A 66 -7.60 18.54 -5.74
N SER A 67 -7.40 18.20 -7.02
CA SER A 67 -8.06 18.91 -8.13
C SER A 67 -9.58 18.94 -7.99
N GLU A 68 -10.23 20.02 -8.45
CA GLU A 68 -11.69 20.14 -8.45
C GLU A 68 -12.38 19.11 -9.35
N GLU A 69 -11.63 18.50 -10.29
CA GLU A 69 -12.10 17.39 -11.12
C GLU A 69 -12.08 16.04 -10.37
N SER A 70 -11.46 15.97 -9.18
CA SER A 70 -11.45 14.76 -8.38
C SER A 70 -12.83 14.49 -7.77
N GLN A 71 -13.27 13.24 -7.85
CA GLN A 71 -14.61 12.89 -7.40
C GLN A 71 -14.60 12.49 -5.91
N ALA A 72 -15.07 13.39 -5.06
CA ALA A 72 -15.26 13.11 -3.64
C ALA A 72 -16.42 12.13 -3.40
N CYS A 73 -16.27 11.26 -2.42
CA CYS A 73 -17.28 10.30 -1.98
C CYS A 73 -17.22 10.18 -0.46
N GLY A 74 -18.05 10.95 0.23
CA GLY A 74 -17.99 11.08 1.69
C GLY A 74 -16.63 11.61 2.14
N SER A 75 -15.91 10.82 2.94
CA SER A 75 -14.59 11.16 3.48
C SER A 75 -13.41 10.70 2.61
N VAL A 76 -13.68 10.11 1.44
CA VAL A 76 -12.64 9.61 0.53
C VAL A 76 -12.75 10.26 -0.84
N ILE A 77 -11.71 10.11 -1.65
CA ILE A 77 -11.69 10.47 -3.05
C ILE A 77 -11.70 9.19 -3.87
N CYS A 78 -12.52 9.15 -4.91
CA CYS A 78 -12.59 7.99 -5.77
C CYS A 78 -11.36 7.86 -6.67
N PRO A 79 -10.83 6.63 -6.85
CA PRO A 79 -9.81 6.36 -7.84
C PRO A 79 -10.24 6.79 -9.24
N VAL A 80 -9.25 7.12 -10.08
CA VAL A 80 -9.48 7.51 -11.47
C VAL A 80 -10.24 6.40 -12.21
N GLY A 81 -11.28 6.79 -12.95
CA GLY A 81 -12.13 5.85 -13.70
C GLY A 81 -13.25 5.18 -12.87
N THR A 82 -13.41 5.57 -11.60
CA THR A 82 -14.53 5.15 -10.75
C THR A 82 -15.42 6.34 -10.40
N THR A 83 -16.66 6.05 -9.99
CA THR A 83 -17.64 7.05 -9.57
C THR A 83 -18.08 6.79 -8.13
N CYS A 84 -18.50 7.84 -7.42
CA CYS A 84 -19.05 7.70 -6.08
C CYS A 84 -20.37 6.92 -6.14
N CYS A 85 -20.36 5.74 -5.52
CA CYS A 85 -21.52 4.86 -5.43
C CYS A 85 -22.29 5.11 -4.14
N ASN A 86 -21.58 5.13 -3.00
CA ASN A 86 -22.17 5.33 -1.69
C ASN A 86 -21.31 6.26 -0.84
N SER A 87 -21.76 7.51 -0.75
CA SER A 87 -21.08 8.57 0.01
C SER A 87 -21.02 8.28 1.51
N SER A 88 -22.04 7.62 2.10
CA SER A 88 -22.04 7.28 3.54
C SER A 88 -20.89 6.34 3.90
N CYS A 89 -20.53 5.45 2.97
CA CYS A 89 -19.55 4.40 3.17
C CYS A 89 -18.24 4.62 2.40
N GLY A 90 -18.08 5.77 1.73
CA GLY A 90 -16.92 6.04 0.87
C GLY A 90 -16.69 4.97 -0.21
N VAL A 91 -17.76 4.41 -0.78
CA VAL A 91 -17.65 3.34 -1.80
C VAL A 91 -17.62 3.95 -3.18
N CYS A 92 -16.56 3.66 -3.92
CA CYS A 92 -16.39 4.00 -5.32
C CYS A 92 -16.55 2.74 -6.17
N ALA A 93 -17.32 2.84 -7.25
CA ALA A 93 -17.61 1.72 -8.13
C ALA A 93 -17.31 2.11 -9.58
N LYS A 94 -17.05 1.11 -10.43
CA LYS A 94 -17.00 1.35 -11.87
C LYS A 94 -18.41 1.65 -12.41
N PRO A 95 -18.53 2.37 -13.54
CA PRO A 95 -19.82 2.70 -14.14
C PRO A 95 -20.73 1.50 -14.44
N GLU A 96 -20.14 0.33 -14.71
CA GLU A 96 -20.87 -0.91 -15.04
C GLU A 96 -21.08 -1.84 -13.83
N GLU A 97 -20.58 -1.46 -12.65
CA GLU A 97 -20.75 -2.25 -11.43
C GLU A 97 -22.07 -1.91 -10.74
N SER A 98 -22.70 -2.94 -10.16
CA SER A 98 -23.91 -2.75 -9.36
C SER A 98 -23.58 -1.96 -8.10
N CYS A 99 -24.21 -0.79 -7.96
CA CYS A 99 -24.03 0.07 -6.80
C CYS A 99 -25.15 -0.15 -5.78
N LEU A 100 -24.77 -0.47 -4.55
CA LEU A 100 -25.71 -0.58 -3.43
C LEU A 100 -25.45 0.54 -2.42
N GLN A 101 -26.52 1.19 -2.00
CA GLN A 101 -26.48 2.31 -1.05
C GLN A 101 -26.96 1.84 0.32
N TRP A 102 -26.10 2.00 1.32
CA TRP A 102 -26.28 1.59 2.71
C TRP A 102 -25.74 2.70 3.62
N VAL A 103 -26.12 2.68 4.89
CA VAL A 103 -25.57 3.61 5.88
C VAL A 103 -24.39 2.94 6.60
N CYS A 104 -23.24 3.60 6.52
CA CYS A 104 -22.08 3.45 7.39
C CYS A 104 -21.98 4.73 8.23
#